data_AF-A0A522YLX1-F1
#
_entry.id   AF-A0A522YLX1-F1
#
_cell.length_a   1.000
_cell.length_b   1.000
_cell.length_c   1.000
_cell.angle_alpha   90.00
_cell.angle_beta   90.00
_cell.angle_gamma   90.00
#
_symmetry.space_group_name_H-M   'P 1'
#
loop_
_entity.id
_entity.type
_entity.pdbx_description
1 polymer ?
#
loop_
_entity_poly.entity_id
_entity_poly.type
_entity_poly.pdbx_seq_one_letter_code
_entity_poly.pdbx_strand_id
1 'polypeptide(L)'
;MGGGVDGRGDARRRRHRLQRGDAYRRGADAVRAVDEAGPAERRELLRGVGRPADAGVGRLGREGRRLLAEAAHAAGRSDAEALHDFRVALRRLRALLGAADVGRLERRALRGLLRATNAARDAQMELAWLARAARAPLLRRARLDLRPDPPRGVFPRFRALHRDILESLGEGGRVRKAAARSAFAKLAGRLRRLRKRESSRALHRARVAAKSLRYRLELVGPVEGLPSVGLLRSLQKALGEVHDRDVLLVDLGRWRAPGALVARARAERALSLRRARLLCSRDALRKRARRAA
;
A
#
# COMPACT_ATOMS: atom_id res chain seq x y z
N MET A 1 -26.68 32.77 42.55
CA MET A 1 -25.48 32.06 42.01
C MET A 1 -25.93 30.66 41.64
N GLY A 2 -26.15 30.25 40.39
CA GLY A 2 -25.53 30.67 39.13
C GLY A 2 -24.36 29.73 38.82
N GLY A 3 -24.61 28.65 38.08
CA GLY A 3 -23.54 27.83 37.48
C GLY A 3 -23.91 26.36 37.26
N GLY A 4 -24.60 26.05 36.17
CA GLY A 4 -24.84 24.67 35.70
C GLY A 4 -23.92 24.25 34.55
N VAL A 5 -24.23 23.05 34.01
CA VAL A 5 -23.72 22.36 32.81
C VAL A 5 -22.48 21.47 33.11
N ASP A 6 -22.48 20.15 32.88
CA ASP A 6 -22.61 19.57 31.54
C ASP A 6 -23.06 18.09 31.48
N GLY A 7 -24.36 17.85 31.23
CA GLY A 7 -24.96 16.53 30.94
C GLY A 7 -25.19 16.26 29.44
N ARG A 8 -24.75 17.16 28.54
CA ARG A 8 -25.08 17.09 27.09
C ARG A 8 -24.12 16.23 26.26
N GLY A 9 -22.93 15.93 26.79
CA GLY A 9 -21.90 15.14 26.11
C GLY A 9 -22.19 13.63 26.06
N ASP A 10 -22.85 13.07 27.07
CA ASP A 10 -23.02 11.61 27.20
C ASP A 10 -24.25 11.10 26.41
N ALA A 11 -25.32 11.90 26.34
CA ALA A 11 -26.51 11.57 25.55
C ALA A 11 -26.25 11.53 24.03
N ARG A 12 -25.38 12.41 23.50
CA ARG A 12 -24.96 12.38 22.08
C ARG A 12 -24.10 11.17 21.74
N ARG A 13 -23.19 10.75 22.64
CA ARG A 13 -22.35 9.56 22.44
C ARG A 13 -23.15 8.26 22.51
N ARG A 14 -24.16 8.19 23.38
CA ARG A 14 -25.09 7.04 23.47
C ARG A 14 -26.03 6.94 22.26
N ARG A 15 -26.61 8.05 21.78
CA ARG A 15 -27.44 8.05 20.54
C ARG A 15 -26.64 7.66 19.29
N HIS A 16 -25.39 8.11 19.15
CA HIS A 16 -24.54 7.78 18.00
C HIS A 16 -24.07 6.31 18.01
N ARG A 17 -24.01 5.66 19.18
CA ARG A 17 -23.65 4.25 19.33
C ARG A 17 -24.86 3.33 19.07
N LEU A 18 -26.07 3.73 19.45
CA LEU A 18 -27.31 3.01 19.16
C LEU A 18 -27.70 3.10 17.66
N GLN A 19 -27.55 4.26 17.03
CA GLN A 19 -27.78 4.42 15.57
C GLN A 19 -26.80 3.60 14.72
N ARG A 20 -25.56 3.39 15.19
CA ARG A 20 -24.56 2.52 14.54
C ARG A 20 -24.90 1.03 14.63
N GLY A 21 -25.57 0.60 15.70
CA GLY A 21 -26.04 -0.78 15.86
C GLY A 21 -27.18 -1.13 14.91
N ASP A 22 -28.11 -0.18 14.67
CA ASP A 22 -29.24 -0.39 13.77
C ASP A 22 -28.92 -0.18 12.29
N ALA A 23 -27.89 0.63 11.97
CA ALA A 23 -27.36 0.71 10.60
C ALA A 23 -26.55 -0.55 10.22
N TYR A 24 -25.91 -1.20 11.21
CA TYR A 24 -25.20 -2.47 10.99
C TYR A 24 -26.16 -3.64 10.76
N ARG A 25 -27.25 -3.74 11.54
CA ARG A 25 -28.32 -4.74 11.30
C ARG A 25 -28.99 -4.54 9.95
N ARG A 26 -29.44 -3.32 9.64
CA ARG A 26 -30.03 -3.00 8.31
C ARG A 26 -29.09 -3.26 7.14
N GLY A 27 -27.79 -3.05 7.31
CA GLY A 27 -26.78 -3.37 6.29
C GLY A 27 -26.52 -4.88 6.11
N ALA A 28 -26.58 -5.66 7.19
CA ALA A 28 -26.46 -7.11 7.12
C ALA A 28 -27.71 -7.76 6.51
N ASP A 29 -28.90 -7.23 6.81
CA ASP A 29 -30.18 -7.70 6.27
C ASP A 29 -30.32 -7.33 4.78
N ALA A 30 -29.83 -6.16 4.36
CA ALA A 30 -29.80 -5.77 2.94
C ALA A 30 -28.83 -6.61 2.10
N VAL A 31 -27.71 -7.06 2.68
CA VAL A 31 -26.75 -7.94 1.97
C VAL A 31 -27.32 -9.35 1.81
N ARG A 32 -28.07 -9.86 2.80
CA ARG A 32 -28.82 -11.12 2.66
C ARG A 32 -29.95 -11.02 1.62
N ALA A 33 -30.73 -9.94 1.64
CA ALA A 33 -31.82 -9.73 0.69
C ALA A 33 -31.33 -9.61 -0.78
N VAL A 34 -30.13 -9.06 -1.00
CA VAL A 34 -29.52 -8.99 -2.34
C VAL A 34 -29.01 -10.34 -2.81
N ASP A 35 -28.56 -11.22 -1.92
CA ASP A 35 -28.08 -12.56 -2.29
C ASP A 35 -29.23 -13.52 -2.65
N GLU A 36 -30.43 -13.31 -2.08
CA GLU A 36 -31.62 -14.16 -2.30
C GLU A 36 -32.54 -13.69 -3.45
N ALA A 37 -32.40 -12.45 -3.93
CA ALA A 37 -33.25 -11.91 -5.01
C ALA A 37 -32.81 -12.33 -6.43
N GLY A 38 -33.79 -12.61 -7.29
CA GLY A 38 -33.60 -13.03 -8.68
C GLY A 38 -33.04 -11.92 -9.60
N PRO A 39 -32.56 -12.26 -10.82
CA PRO A 39 -31.84 -11.33 -11.70
C PRO A 39 -32.62 -10.07 -12.11
N ALA A 40 -33.94 -10.16 -12.17
CA ALA A 40 -34.83 -9.05 -12.53
C ALA A 40 -35.05 -8.09 -11.34
N GLU A 41 -35.29 -8.61 -10.13
CA GLU A 41 -35.42 -7.81 -8.90
C GLU A 41 -34.10 -7.13 -8.51
N ARG A 42 -32.95 -7.78 -8.76
CA ARG A 42 -31.63 -7.14 -8.62
C ARG A 42 -31.48 -5.92 -9.52
N ARG A 43 -32.05 -5.93 -10.73
CA ARG A 43 -32.03 -4.76 -11.62
C ARG A 43 -32.97 -3.65 -11.14
N GLU A 44 -34.12 -3.99 -10.57
CA GLU A 44 -35.06 -3.04 -9.95
C GLU A 44 -34.45 -2.32 -8.73
N LEU A 45 -33.85 -3.09 -7.80
CA LEU A 45 -33.22 -2.58 -6.58
C LEU A 45 -32.00 -1.69 -6.88
N LEU A 46 -31.31 -1.93 -7.99
CA LEU A 46 -30.19 -1.12 -8.45
C LEU A 46 -30.61 0.13 -9.24
N ARG A 47 -31.88 0.25 -9.68
CA ARG A 47 -32.40 1.46 -10.34
C ARG A 47 -32.62 2.64 -9.38
N GLY A 48 -32.69 2.39 -8.07
CA GLY A 48 -32.74 3.41 -7.02
C GLY A 48 -31.37 3.80 -6.43
N VAL A 49 -30.28 3.15 -6.83
CA VAL A 49 -28.91 3.58 -6.50
C VAL A 49 -28.58 4.74 -7.42
N GLY A 50 -29.05 5.93 -7.03
CA GLY A 50 -28.85 7.17 -7.77
C GLY A 50 -27.42 7.27 -8.28
N ARG A 51 -27.28 7.65 -9.55
CA ARG A 51 -26.05 8.20 -10.11
C ARG A 51 -25.43 9.09 -9.02
N PRO A 52 -24.26 8.74 -8.46
CA PRO A 52 -23.66 9.60 -7.47
C PRO A 52 -23.37 10.91 -8.18
N ALA A 53 -23.90 12.00 -7.62
CA ALA A 53 -23.57 13.34 -8.05
C ALA A 53 -22.05 13.50 -8.09
N ASP A 54 -21.47 13.43 -9.28
CA ASP A 54 -20.06 13.74 -9.56
C ASP A 54 -19.72 15.20 -9.20
N ALA A 55 -20.72 16.00 -8.82
CA ALA A 55 -20.63 17.39 -8.41
C ALA A 55 -20.07 17.62 -6.98
N GLY A 56 -20.00 16.61 -6.10
CA GLY A 56 -19.61 16.81 -4.69
C GLY A 56 -18.27 16.19 -4.25
N VAL A 57 -17.74 15.22 -5.00
CA VAL A 57 -16.53 14.49 -4.58
C VAL A 57 -15.30 15.16 -5.17
N GLY A 58 -14.59 15.98 -4.38
CA GLY A 58 -13.33 16.58 -4.79
C GLY A 58 -12.31 15.54 -5.31
N ARG A 59 -11.28 15.99 -6.06
CA ARG A 59 -10.26 15.12 -6.72
C ARG A 59 -9.76 13.96 -5.84
N LEU A 60 -9.58 14.23 -4.55
CA LEU A 60 -9.18 13.24 -3.54
C LEU A 60 -10.13 12.06 -3.40
N GLY A 61 -11.44 12.31 -3.30
CA GLY A 61 -12.42 11.25 -3.13
C GLY A 61 -12.58 10.42 -4.40
N ARG A 62 -12.46 11.02 -5.59
CA ARG A 62 -12.45 10.28 -6.87
C ARG A 62 -11.26 9.34 -6.97
N GLU A 63 -10.05 9.84 -6.67
CA GLU A 63 -8.85 8.99 -6.65
C GLU A 63 -8.94 7.90 -5.58
N GLY A 64 -9.49 8.21 -4.41
CA GLY A 64 -9.70 7.21 -3.36
C GLY A 64 -10.67 6.10 -3.76
N ARG A 65 -11.81 6.45 -4.38
CA ARG A 65 -12.77 5.48 -4.94
C ARG A 65 -12.12 4.59 -6.00
N ARG A 66 -11.35 5.19 -6.92
CA ARG A 66 -10.59 4.44 -7.93
C ARG A 66 -9.64 3.43 -7.29
N LEU A 67 -8.80 3.86 -6.35
CA LEU A 67 -7.82 2.96 -5.70
C LEU A 67 -8.49 1.85 -4.90
N LEU A 68 -9.66 2.12 -4.33
CA LEU A 68 -10.45 1.13 -3.61
C LEU A 68 -11.07 0.10 -4.55
N ALA A 69 -11.56 0.53 -5.72
CA ALA A 69 -12.01 -0.35 -6.79
C ALA A 69 -10.87 -1.20 -7.36
N GLU A 70 -9.69 -0.62 -7.60
CA GLU A 70 -8.48 -1.36 -8.02
C GLU A 70 -8.11 -2.45 -7.02
N ALA A 71 -8.16 -2.14 -5.71
CA ALA A 71 -7.91 -3.13 -4.66
C ALA A 71 -8.99 -4.21 -4.62
N ALA A 72 -10.26 -3.85 -4.76
CA ALA A 72 -11.36 -4.82 -4.78
C ALA A 72 -11.27 -5.77 -5.98
N HIS A 73 -10.97 -5.23 -7.17
CA HIS A 73 -10.77 -6.02 -8.38
C HIS A 73 -9.58 -6.98 -8.24
N ALA A 74 -8.44 -6.50 -7.74
CA ALA A 74 -7.27 -7.35 -7.50
C ALA A 74 -7.54 -8.44 -6.44
N ALA A 75 -8.37 -8.17 -5.44
CA ALA A 75 -8.78 -9.16 -4.43
C ALA A 75 -9.74 -10.24 -4.96
N GLY A 76 -10.35 -10.02 -6.14
CA GLY A 76 -11.18 -11.01 -6.82
C GLY A 76 -10.44 -11.84 -7.88
N ARG A 77 -9.17 -11.51 -8.15
CA ARG A 77 -8.33 -12.20 -9.13
C ARG A 77 -7.56 -13.37 -8.48
N SER A 78 -7.30 -14.40 -9.27
CA SER A 78 -6.55 -15.61 -8.85
C SER A 78 -5.20 -15.78 -9.55
N ASP A 79 -4.79 -14.83 -10.39
CA ASP A 79 -3.51 -14.88 -11.08
C ASP A 79 -2.32 -14.48 -10.18
N ALA A 80 -1.10 -14.74 -10.64
CA ALA A 80 0.14 -14.50 -9.89
C ALA A 80 0.39 -13.01 -9.56
N GLU A 81 -0.25 -12.08 -10.27
CA GLU A 81 -0.13 -10.63 -10.03
C GLU A 81 -1.24 -10.07 -9.14
N ALA A 82 -2.31 -10.82 -8.86
CA ALA A 82 -3.44 -10.39 -8.02
C ALA A 82 -2.99 -9.83 -6.65
N LEU A 83 -2.12 -10.57 -5.94
CA LEU A 83 -1.57 -10.12 -4.66
C LEU A 83 -0.65 -8.90 -4.81
N HIS A 84 0.08 -8.79 -5.93
CA HIS A 84 0.92 -7.61 -6.21
C HIS A 84 0.05 -6.36 -6.34
N ASP A 85 -0.93 -6.42 -7.22
CA ASP A 85 -1.82 -5.32 -7.57
C ASP A 85 -2.64 -4.88 -6.35
N PHE A 86 -3.17 -5.84 -5.59
CA PHE A 86 -3.86 -5.58 -4.33
C PHE A 86 -2.96 -4.80 -3.36
N ARG A 87 -1.72 -5.27 -3.15
CA ARG A 87 -0.76 -4.59 -2.26
C ARG A 87 -0.35 -3.22 -2.77
N VAL A 88 -0.29 -3.00 -4.08
CA VAL A 88 -0.01 -1.68 -4.68
C VAL A 88 -1.16 -0.73 -4.40
N ALA A 89 -2.39 -1.13 -4.66
CA ALA A 89 -3.59 -0.34 -4.42
C ALA A 89 -3.73 0.03 -2.93
N LEU A 90 -3.59 -0.93 -2.00
CA LEU A 90 -3.64 -0.65 -0.55
C LEU A 90 -2.59 0.35 -0.08
N ARG A 91 -1.37 0.30 -0.64
CA ARG A 91 -0.30 1.25 -0.28
C ARG A 91 -0.62 2.66 -0.76
N ARG A 92 -1.16 2.79 -1.98
CA ARG A 92 -1.58 4.08 -2.55
C ARG A 92 -2.74 4.66 -1.77
N LEU A 93 -3.77 3.86 -1.49
CA LEU A 93 -4.93 4.25 -0.69
C LEU A 93 -4.52 4.71 0.72
N ARG A 94 -3.65 3.96 1.39
CA ARG A 94 -3.13 4.37 2.70
C ARG A 94 -2.31 5.66 2.65
N ALA A 95 -1.58 5.89 1.55
CA ALA A 95 -0.83 7.12 1.37
C ALA A 95 -1.75 8.33 1.09
N LEU A 96 -2.82 8.12 0.32
CA LEU A 96 -3.89 9.09 0.06
C LEU A 96 -4.54 9.55 1.37
N LEU A 97 -5.08 8.61 2.15
CA LEU A 97 -5.66 8.89 3.47
C LEU A 97 -4.67 9.64 4.37
N GLY A 98 -3.39 9.26 4.32
CA GLY A 98 -2.33 9.89 5.13
C GLY A 98 -1.92 11.29 4.65
N ALA A 99 -2.18 11.64 3.39
CA ALA A 99 -1.87 12.95 2.83
C ALA A 99 -3.04 13.95 2.99
N ALA A 100 -4.27 13.42 3.02
CA ALA A 100 -5.49 14.14 3.35
C ALA A 100 -5.75 14.27 4.86
N ASP A 101 -4.94 13.59 5.68
CA ASP A 101 -5.07 13.44 7.13
C ASP A 101 -6.42 12.88 7.63
N VAL A 102 -7.07 12.05 6.82
CA VAL A 102 -8.32 11.37 7.16
C VAL A 102 -8.11 9.89 7.45
N GLY A 103 -9.12 9.24 8.05
CA GLY A 103 -9.20 7.80 8.19
C GLY A 103 -8.05 7.18 9.00
N ARG A 104 -7.79 7.68 10.22
CA ARG A 104 -6.64 7.23 11.04
C ARG A 104 -6.72 5.72 11.36
N LEU A 105 -7.91 5.21 11.63
CA LEU A 105 -8.14 3.80 11.98
C LEU A 105 -7.98 2.92 10.74
N GLU A 106 -8.54 3.35 9.62
CA GLU A 106 -8.48 2.74 8.30
C GLU A 106 -7.02 2.65 7.85
N ARG A 107 -6.22 3.72 8.02
CA ARG A 107 -4.76 3.71 7.76
C ARG A 107 -4.01 2.70 8.61
N ARG A 108 -4.47 2.41 9.84
CA ARG A 108 -3.88 1.39 10.72
C ARG A 108 -4.32 -0.01 10.26
N ALA A 109 -5.58 -0.19 9.92
CA ALA A 109 -6.12 -1.45 9.42
C ALA A 109 -5.48 -1.86 8.08
N LEU A 110 -5.38 -0.94 7.11
CA LEU A 110 -4.66 -1.13 5.84
C LEU A 110 -3.18 -1.49 6.07
N ARG A 111 -2.54 -0.92 7.09
CA ARG A 111 -1.17 -1.31 7.47
C ARG A 111 -1.13 -2.75 7.98
N GLY A 112 -2.13 -3.17 8.75
CA GLY A 112 -2.29 -4.55 9.21
C GLY A 112 -2.39 -5.53 8.03
N LEU A 113 -3.26 -5.25 7.06
CA LEU A 113 -3.41 -6.06 5.85
C LEU A 113 -2.11 -6.14 5.03
N LEU A 114 -1.44 -5.00 4.85
CA LEU A 114 -0.14 -4.96 4.17
C LEU A 114 0.94 -5.78 4.89
N ARG A 115 0.91 -5.84 6.23
CA ARG A 115 1.84 -6.66 7.01
C ARG A 115 1.52 -8.14 6.90
N ALA A 116 0.25 -8.51 7.01
CA ALA A 116 -0.21 -9.89 6.91
C ALA A 116 0.14 -10.54 5.56
N THR A 117 0.29 -9.72 4.51
CA THR A 117 0.63 -10.17 3.15
C THR A 117 2.12 -10.04 2.79
N ASN A 118 3.01 -9.74 3.76
CA ASN A 118 4.44 -9.62 3.48
C ASN A 118 5.05 -10.98 3.10
N ALA A 119 4.95 -11.97 3.98
CA ALA A 119 5.54 -13.30 3.75
C ALA A 119 5.05 -13.92 2.44
N ALA A 120 3.76 -13.84 2.15
CA ALA A 120 3.18 -14.31 0.90
C ALA A 120 3.78 -13.63 -0.34
N ARG A 121 3.95 -12.30 -0.30
CA ARG A 121 4.56 -11.60 -1.43
C ARG A 121 6.06 -11.90 -1.58
N ASP A 122 6.77 -12.06 -0.47
CA ASP A 122 8.20 -12.37 -0.49
C ASP A 122 8.41 -13.78 -1.09
N ALA A 123 7.60 -14.75 -0.66
CA ALA A 123 7.51 -16.08 -1.27
C ALA A 123 7.23 -16.06 -2.78
N GLN A 124 6.26 -15.26 -3.25
CA GLN A 124 5.99 -15.11 -4.69
C GLN A 124 7.23 -14.59 -5.46
N MET A 125 7.96 -13.62 -4.89
CA MET A 125 9.16 -13.06 -5.52
C MET A 125 10.31 -14.07 -5.57
N GLU A 126 10.51 -14.83 -4.49
CA GLU A 126 11.55 -15.85 -4.39
C GLU A 126 11.29 -17.03 -5.33
N LEU A 127 10.07 -17.56 -5.35
CA LEU A 127 9.68 -18.61 -6.28
C LEU A 127 9.85 -18.17 -7.73
N ALA A 128 9.44 -16.94 -8.05
CA ALA A 128 9.65 -16.38 -9.37
C ALA A 128 11.14 -16.28 -9.72
N TRP A 129 12.01 -15.95 -8.76
CA TRP A 129 13.45 -15.92 -9.01
C TRP A 129 14.05 -17.32 -9.15
N LEU A 130 13.68 -18.28 -8.30
CA LEU A 130 14.17 -19.65 -8.38
C LEU A 130 13.76 -20.32 -9.69
N ALA A 131 12.53 -20.10 -10.17
CA ALA A 131 12.05 -20.65 -11.43
C ALA A 131 12.93 -20.30 -12.64
N ARG A 132 13.64 -19.16 -12.59
CA ARG A 132 14.54 -18.70 -13.67
C ARG A 132 16.03 -18.98 -13.42
N ALA A 133 16.41 -19.39 -12.21
CA ALA A 133 17.82 -19.45 -11.80
C ALA A 133 18.26 -20.80 -11.19
N ALA A 134 17.32 -21.62 -10.72
CA ALA A 134 17.59 -22.86 -10.00
C ALA A 134 17.12 -24.10 -10.76
N ARG A 135 17.73 -25.24 -10.45
CA ARG A 135 17.28 -26.56 -10.94
C ARG A 135 16.02 -27.04 -10.19
N ALA A 136 15.26 -27.93 -10.83
CA ALA A 136 13.98 -28.43 -10.35
C ALA A 136 13.97 -28.97 -8.89
N PRO A 137 14.98 -29.71 -8.39
CA PRO A 137 14.95 -30.22 -7.02
C PRO A 137 14.93 -29.12 -5.95
N LEU A 138 15.68 -28.03 -6.16
CA LEU A 138 15.70 -26.89 -5.23
C LEU A 138 14.39 -26.12 -5.29
N LEU A 139 13.85 -25.91 -6.50
CA LEU A 139 12.55 -25.25 -6.68
C LEU A 139 11.44 -26.04 -5.99
N ARG A 140 11.47 -27.38 -6.05
CA ARG A 140 10.50 -28.23 -5.35
C ARG A 140 10.57 -28.06 -3.83
N ARG A 141 11.78 -28.08 -3.25
CA ARG A 141 11.96 -27.81 -1.81
C ARG A 141 11.43 -26.43 -1.41
N ALA A 142 11.82 -25.39 -2.15
CA ALA A 142 11.36 -24.03 -1.88
C ALA A 142 9.83 -23.91 -1.95
N ARG A 143 9.15 -24.61 -2.87
CA ARG A 143 7.68 -24.64 -2.95
C ARG A 143 6.99 -25.28 -1.74
N LEU A 144 7.66 -26.20 -1.05
CA LEU A 144 7.13 -26.82 0.18
C LEU A 144 7.26 -25.88 1.38
N ASP A 145 8.35 -25.11 1.43
CA ASP A 145 8.64 -24.19 2.54
C ASP A 145 7.89 -22.86 2.40
N LEU A 146 7.76 -22.34 1.18
CA LEU A 146 7.20 -21.04 0.90
C LEU A 146 5.68 -21.10 0.73
N ARG A 147 4.98 -20.14 1.36
CA ARG A 147 3.53 -19.96 1.22
C ARG A 147 3.25 -18.70 0.39
N PRO A 148 3.05 -18.80 -0.94
CA PRO A 148 2.84 -17.64 -1.80
C PRO A 148 1.45 -17.01 -1.66
N ASP A 149 0.51 -17.71 -1.03
CA ASP A 149 -0.86 -17.26 -0.87
C ASP A 149 -1.03 -16.36 0.37
N PRO A 150 -1.81 -15.28 0.26
CA PRO A 150 -2.13 -14.46 1.41
C PRO A 150 -2.99 -15.25 2.42
N PRO A 151 -2.91 -14.94 3.73
CA PRO A 151 -3.79 -15.56 4.72
C PRO A 151 -5.27 -15.38 4.35
N ARG A 152 -6.08 -16.44 4.51
CA ARG A 152 -7.51 -16.50 4.09
C ARG A 152 -8.34 -15.29 4.55
N GLY A 153 -8.03 -14.70 5.71
CA GLY A 153 -8.74 -13.55 6.26
C GLY A 153 -8.37 -12.16 5.70
N VAL A 154 -7.37 -12.04 4.81
CA VAL A 154 -6.93 -10.73 4.29
C VAL A 154 -8.02 -10.04 3.47
N PHE A 155 -8.60 -10.74 2.49
CA PHE A 155 -9.60 -10.15 1.60
C PHE A 155 -10.94 -9.89 2.29
N PRO A 156 -11.48 -10.79 3.14
CA PRO A 156 -12.68 -10.49 3.93
C PRO A 156 -12.51 -9.26 4.82
N ARG A 157 -11.38 -9.14 5.54
CA ARG A 157 -11.08 -7.97 6.36
C ARG A 157 -10.97 -6.69 5.53
N PHE A 158 -10.44 -6.76 4.31
CA PHE A 158 -10.43 -5.62 3.40
C PHE A 158 -11.84 -5.20 2.99
N ARG A 159 -12.71 -6.16 2.60
CA ARG A 159 -14.11 -5.89 2.24
C ARG A 159 -14.87 -5.22 3.38
N ALA A 160 -14.64 -5.66 4.63
CA ALA A 160 -15.25 -5.06 5.81
C ALA A 160 -14.83 -3.58 6.03
N LEU A 161 -13.64 -3.18 5.59
CA LEU A 161 -13.15 -1.80 5.69
C LEU A 161 -13.61 -0.91 4.54
N HIS A 162 -14.20 -1.47 3.48
CA HIS A 162 -14.48 -0.76 2.23
C HIS A 162 -15.35 0.47 2.47
N ARG A 163 -16.49 0.29 3.14
CA ARG A 163 -17.45 1.37 3.43
C ARG A 163 -16.81 2.47 4.28
N ASP A 164 -16.14 2.11 5.37
CA ASP A 164 -15.55 3.07 6.31
C ASP A 164 -14.43 3.91 5.64
N ILE A 165 -13.70 3.32 4.67
CA ILE A 165 -12.75 4.04 3.83
C ILE A 165 -13.45 5.04 2.91
N LEU A 166 -14.56 4.66 2.27
CA LEU A 166 -15.33 5.57 1.42
C LEU A 166 -15.88 6.76 2.21
N GLU A 167 -16.40 6.51 3.41
CA GLU A 167 -16.88 7.55 4.32
C GLU A 167 -15.75 8.52 4.67
N SER A 168 -14.59 8.01 5.11
CA SER A 168 -13.40 8.80 5.41
C SER A 168 -12.90 9.65 4.22
N LEU A 169 -13.08 9.17 2.99
CA LEU A 169 -12.70 9.89 1.77
C LEU A 169 -13.72 10.97 1.38
N GLY A 170 -14.98 10.82 1.80
CA GLY A 170 -16.06 11.77 1.58
C GLY A 170 -15.99 12.99 2.49
N GLU A 171 -15.37 12.88 3.67
CA GLU A 171 -15.23 13.95 4.67
C GLU A 171 -14.41 15.17 4.21
N GLY A 172 -13.80 15.13 3.01
CA GLY A 172 -13.07 16.27 2.44
C GLY A 172 -11.73 16.54 3.13
N GLY A 173 -10.64 16.15 2.47
CA GLY A 173 -9.28 16.51 2.89
C GLY A 173 -8.66 17.59 2.01
N ARG A 174 -7.62 18.28 2.50
CA ARG A 174 -6.72 19.09 1.64
C ARG A 174 -5.36 18.42 1.57
N VAL A 175 -4.91 18.04 0.37
CA VAL A 175 -3.54 17.54 0.19
C VAL A 175 -2.57 18.71 0.14
N ARG A 176 -1.70 18.82 1.14
CA ARG A 176 -0.74 19.93 1.21
C ARG A 176 0.55 19.58 0.47
N LYS A 177 0.99 20.43 -0.47
CA LYS A 177 2.33 20.35 -1.11
C LYS A 177 3.47 20.30 -0.08
N ALA A 178 3.29 20.95 1.07
CA ALA A 178 4.22 20.91 2.21
C ALA A 178 4.51 19.47 2.71
N ALA A 179 3.52 18.57 2.64
CA ALA A 179 3.69 17.17 3.04
C ALA A 179 4.67 16.42 2.12
N ALA A 180 4.71 16.75 0.82
CA ALA A 180 5.69 16.19 -0.11
C ALA A 180 7.11 16.67 0.22
N ARG A 181 7.28 17.97 0.54
CA ARG A 181 8.59 18.52 0.96
C ARG A 181 9.12 17.88 2.24
N SER A 182 8.26 17.70 3.25
CA SER A 182 8.63 16.99 4.49
C SER A 182 9.02 15.52 4.23
N ALA A 183 8.28 14.83 3.36
CA ALA A 183 8.61 13.46 2.95
C ALA A 183 9.96 13.39 2.21
N PHE A 184 10.27 14.39 1.37
CA PHE A 184 11.56 14.49 0.71
C PHE A 184 12.72 14.72 1.67
N ALA A 185 12.57 15.64 2.63
CA ALA A 185 13.59 15.86 3.66
C ALA A 185 13.89 14.55 4.45
N LYS A 186 12.84 13.79 4.80
CA LYS A 186 12.97 12.47 5.44
C LYS A 186 13.70 11.46 4.55
N LEU A 187 13.38 11.40 3.26
CA LEU A 187 14.07 10.54 2.30
C LEU A 187 15.55 10.92 2.19
N ALA A 188 15.85 12.20 1.94
CA ALA A 188 17.21 12.71 1.79
C ALA A 188 18.08 12.41 3.03
N GLY A 189 17.54 12.58 4.24
CA GLY A 189 18.24 12.20 5.48
C GLY A 189 18.51 10.71 5.62
N ARG A 190 17.59 9.85 5.17
CA ARG A 190 17.77 8.39 5.16
C ARG A 190 18.81 7.94 4.14
N LEU A 191 18.81 8.54 2.94
CA LEU A 191 19.81 8.27 1.92
C LEU A 191 21.21 8.71 2.34
N ARG A 192 21.34 9.85 3.04
CA ARG A 192 22.61 10.29 3.61
C ARG A 192 23.15 9.29 4.64
N ARG A 193 22.29 8.77 5.52
CA ARG A 193 22.68 7.73 6.48
C ARG A 193 23.09 6.44 5.80
N LEU A 194 22.36 6.02 4.77
CA LEU A 194 22.68 4.83 3.98
C LEU A 194 24.07 4.92 3.32
N ARG A 195 24.47 6.12 2.87
CA ARG A 195 25.83 6.36 2.33
C ARG A 195 26.92 6.20 3.39
N LYS A 196 26.64 6.57 4.64
CA LYS A 196 27.60 6.46 5.75
C LYS A 196 27.69 5.04 6.30
N ARG A 197 26.54 4.38 6.46
CA ARG A 197 26.46 3.03 7.01
C ARG A 197 25.36 2.25 6.30
N GLU A 198 25.78 1.26 5.53
CA GLU A 198 24.86 0.30 4.95
C GLU A 198 24.36 -0.66 6.03
N SER A 199 23.05 -0.83 6.09
CA SER A 199 22.42 -1.92 6.83
C SER A 199 21.07 -2.23 6.19
N SER A 200 20.60 -3.47 6.33
CA SER A 200 19.26 -3.87 5.89
C SER A 200 18.18 -2.92 6.46
N ARG A 201 18.33 -2.49 7.72
CA ARG A 201 17.44 -1.51 8.35
C ARG A 201 17.48 -0.14 7.67
N ALA A 202 18.66 0.35 7.30
CA ALA A 202 18.81 1.62 6.58
C ALA A 202 18.21 1.56 5.18
N LEU A 203 18.46 0.47 4.44
CA LEU A 203 17.88 0.20 3.11
C LEU A 203 16.35 0.15 3.16
N HIS A 204 15.80 -0.61 4.11
CA HIS A 204 14.36 -0.70 4.31
C HIS A 204 13.73 0.68 4.63
N ARG A 205 14.34 1.45 5.54
CA ARG A 205 13.88 2.80 5.88
C ARG A 205 13.93 3.72 4.66
N ALA A 206 14.98 3.68 3.85
CA ALA A 206 15.09 4.45 2.61
C ALA A 206 13.98 4.08 1.62
N ARG A 207 13.76 2.78 1.39
CA ARG A 207 12.69 2.25 0.51
C ARG A 207 11.31 2.73 0.94
N VAL A 208 11.00 2.66 2.24
CA VAL A 208 9.72 3.15 2.78
C VAL A 208 9.57 4.65 2.58
N ALA A 209 10.62 5.46 2.79
CA ALA A 209 10.55 6.90 2.54
C ALA A 209 10.35 7.23 1.06
N ALA A 210 11.05 6.53 0.17
CA ALA A 210 10.91 6.72 -1.28
C ALA A 210 9.48 6.42 -1.73
N LYS A 211 8.89 5.30 -1.27
CA LYS A 211 7.47 4.96 -1.49
C LYS A 211 6.56 6.08 -1.00
N SER A 212 6.79 6.53 0.22
CA SER A 212 5.97 7.58 0.85
C SER A 212 6.03 8.92 0.12
N LEU A 213 7.19 9.31 -0.42
CA LEU A 213 7.31 10.53 -1.23
C LEU A 213 6.62 10.37 -2.59
N ARG A 214 6.85 9.24 -3.28
CA ARG A 214 6.23 8.98 -4.59
C ARG A 214 4.72 9.08 -4.51
N TYR A 215 4.11 8.39 -3.56
CA TYR A 215 2.65 8.40 -3.43
C TYR A 215 2.11 9.81 -3.13
N ARG A 216 2.85 10.67 -2.43
CA ARG A 216 2.42 12.06 -2.24
C ARG A 216 2.51 12.87 -3.53
N LEU A 217 3.59 12.71 -4.29
CA LEU A 217 3.77 13.40 -5.57
C LEU A 217 2.78 12.91 -6.64
N GLU A 218 2.38 11.64 -6.62
CA GLU A 218 1.29 11.13 -7.45
C GLU A 218 -0.05 11.85 -7.16
N LEU A 219 -0.22 12.39 -5.94
CA LEU A 219 -1.46 13.05 -5.50
C LEU A 219 -1.44 14.57 -5.64
N VAL A 220 -0.33 15.22 -5.28
CA VAL A 220 -0.21 16.69 -5.36
C VAL A 220 0.31 17.18 -6.72
N GLY A 221 0.66 16.24 -7.61
CA GLY A 221 1.36 16.53 -8.85
C GLY A 221 2.83 16.90 -8.63
N PRO A 222 3.50 17.36 -9.70
CA PRO A 222 4.87 17.87 -9.63
C PRO A 222 4.98 19.01 -8.62
N VAL A 223 6.08 19.02 -7.86
CA VAL A 223 6.42 20.09 -6.92
C VAL A 223 7.85 20.52 -7.23
N GLU A 224 8.03 21.79 -7.47
CA GLU A 224 9.33 22.38 -7.76
C GLU A 224 10.38 22.00 -6.70
N GLY A 225 11.57 21.65 -7.15
CA GLY A 225 12.69 21.21 -6.31
C GLY A 225 12.59 19.79 -5.76
N LEU A 226 11.51 19.04 -6.07
CA LEU A 226 11.36 17.63 -5.71
C LEU A 226 11.68 16.70 -6.89
N PRO A 227 12.18 15.47 -6.64
CA PRO A 227 12.46 14.51 -7.70
C PRO A 227 11.18 14.06 -8.39
N SER A 228 11.28 13.78 -9.69
CA SER A 228 10.15 13.25 -10.46
C SER A 228 9.66 11.90 -9.94
N VAL A 229 8.38 11.60 -10.16
CA VAL A 229 7.78 10.30 -9.85
C VAL A 229 8.53 9.16 -10.54
N GLY A 230 9.00 9.38 -11.78
CA GLY A 230 9.82 8.42 -12.53
C GLY A 230 11.13 8.08 -11.82
N LEU A 231 11.88 9.09 -11.35
CA LEU A 231 13.12 8.89 -10.61
C LEU A 231 12.88 8.12 -9.30
N LEU A 232 11.81 8.45 -8.58
CA LEU A 232 11.43 7.73 -7.36
C LEU A 232 11.01 6.29 -7.64
N ARG A 233 10.39 6.00 -8.80
CA ARG A 233 10.07 4.65 -9.24
C ARG A 233 11.35 3.84 -9.48
N SER A 234 12.33 4.40 -10.19
CA SER A 234 13.63 3.76 -10.41
C SER A 234 14.36 3.50 -9.10
N LEU A 235 14.36 4.46 -8.17
CA LEU A 235 14.98 4.31 -6.86
C LEU A 235 14.29 3.22 -6.03
N GLN A 236 12.96 3.17 -6.04
CA GLN A 236 12.19 2.14 -5.35
C GLN A 236 12.43 0.74 -5.92
N LYS A 237 12.59 0.63 -7.24
CA LYS A 237 12.92 -0.64 -7.92
C LYS A 237 14.27 -1.14 -7.44
N ALA A 238 15.32 -0.32 -7.54
CA ALA A 238 16.67 -0.68 -7.10
C ALA A 238 16.72 -1.05 -5.60
N LEU A 239 16.13 -0.24 -4.72
CA LEU A 239 16.05 -0.55 -3.28
C LEU A 239 15.16 -1.77 -2.97
N GLY A 240 14.23 -2.12 -3.86
CA GLY A 240 13.41 -3.32 -3.77
C GLY A 240 14.23 -4.55 -4.05
N GLU A 241 14.89 -4.58 -5.19
CA GLU A 241 15.73 -5.70 -5.61
C GLU A 241 16.80 -6.02 -4.55
N VAL A 242 17.44 -5.02 -3.93
CA VAL A 242 18.39 -5.27 -2.82
C VAL A 242 17.71 -5.98 -1.65
N HIS A 243 16.53 -5.52 -1.23
CA HIS A 243 15.82 -6.14 -0.11
C HIS A 243 15.34 -7.54 -0.45
N ASP A 244 14.79 -7.74 -1.65
CA ASP A 244 14.32 -9.03 -2.11
C ASP A 244 15.50 -10.03 -2.17
N ARG A 245 16.73 -9.55 -2.44
CA ARG A 245 17.94 -10.39 -2.39
C ARG A 245 18.49 -10.62 -1.00
N ASP A 246 18.36 -9.65 -0.09
CA ASP A 246 18.68 -9.87 1.32
C ASP A 246 17.84 -11.02 1.88
N VAL A 247 16.54 -11.08 1.57
CA VAL A 247 15.64 -12.16 2.02
C VAL A 247 16.01 -13.48 1.33
N LEU A 248 16.09 -13.49 0.00
CA LEU A 248 16.47 -14.69 -0.76
C LEU A 248 17.80 -15.30 -0.29
N LEU A 249 18.81 -14.50 0.03
CA LEU A 249 20.11 -15.02 0.49
C LEU A 249 20.01 -15.77 1.82
N VAL A 250 19.10 -15.36 2.72
CA VAL A 250 18.83 -16.09 3.97
C VAL A 250 18.21 -17.45 3.65
N ASP A 251 17.21 -17.48 2.77
CA ASP A 251 16.49 -18.71 2.45
C ASP A 251 17.32 -19.68 1.59
N LEU A 252 18.16 -19.19 0.68
CA LEU A 252 19.15 -20.01 -0.02
C LEU A 252 20.12 -20.71 0.94
N GLY A 253 20.48 -20.06 2.05
CA GLY A 253 21.27 -20.68 3.12
C GLY A 253 20.51 -21.81 3.82
N ARG A 254 19.23 -21.58 4.16
CA ARG A 254 18.36 -22.60 4.76
C ARG A 254 18.17 -23.81 3.86
N TRP A 255 18.00 -23.60 2.56
CA TRP A 255 17.83 -24.67 1.58
C TRP A 255 19.14 -25.36 1.17
N ARG A 256 20.28 -24.93 1.73
CA ARG A 256 21.63 -25.41 1.35
C ARG A 256 21.85 -25.34 -0.15
N ALA A 257 21.49 -24.20 -0.74
CA ALA A 257 21.59 -24.00 -2.19
C ALA A 257 23.06 -24.07 -2.67
N PRO A 258 23.30 -24.49 -3.94
CA PRO A 258 24.65 -24.53 -4.50
C PRO A 258 25.36 -23.17 -4.42
N GLY A 259 26.67 -23.19 -4.16
CA GLY A 259 27.47 -21.96 -4.00
C GLY A 259 27.39 -21.01 -5.19
N ALA A 260 27.32 -21.53 -6.41
CA ALA A 260 27.14 -20.72 -7.62
C ALA A 260 25.82 -19.91 -7.62
N LEU A 261 24.74 -20.48 -7.09
CA LEU A 261 23.44 -19.80 -7.00
C LEU A 261 23.47 -18.68 -5.95
N VAL A 262 24.14 -18.93 -4.81
CA VAL A 262 24.37 -17.93 -3.77
C VAL A 262 25.25 -16.78 -4.31
N ALA A 263 26.31 -17.10 -5.05
CA ALA A 263 27.19 -16.12 -5.67
C ALA A 263 26.43 -15.24 -6.67
N ARG A 264 25.58 -15.83 -7.51
CA ARG A 264 24.70 -15.10 -8.44
C ARG A 264 23.77 -14.14 -7.69
N ALA A 265 23.09 -14.60 -6.63
CA ALA A 265 22.22 -13.75 -5.85
C ALA A 265 22.96 -12.58 -5.18
N ARG A 266 24.20 -12.79 -4.70
CA ARG A 266 25.08 -11.73 -4.16
C ARG A 266 25.49 -10.72 -5.22
N ALA A 267 25.84 -11.18 -6.43
CA ALA A 267 26.20 -10.30 -7.54
C ALA A 267 25.00 -9.41 -7.96
N GLU A 268 23.81 -10.01 -8.12
CA GLU A 268 22.57 -9.28 -8.46
C GLU A 268 22.22 -8.24 -7.36
N ARG A 269 22.37 -8.60 -6.08
CA ARG A 269 22.23 -7.67 -4.95
C ARG A 269 23.19 -6.48 -5.04
N ALA A 270 24.47 -6.74 -5.30
CA ALA A 270 25.50 -5.71 -5.38
C ALA A 270 25.23 -4.72 -6.53
N LEU A 271 24.78 -5.22 -7.68
CA LEU A 271 24.37 -4.39 -8.82
C LEU A 271 23.19 -3.49 -8.48
N SER A 272 22.13 -4.02 -7.87
CA SER A 272 20.96 -3.23 -7.47
C SER A 272 21.31 -2.18 -6.42
N LEU A 273 22.23 -2.49 -5.49
CA LEU A 273 22.74 -1.53 -4.51
C LEU A 273 23.54 -0.41 -5.18
N ARG A 274 24.44 -0.74 -6.11
CA ARG A 274 25.20 0.26 -6.88
C ARG A 274 24.24 1.19 -7.64
N ARG A 275 23.21 0.61 -8.30
CA ARG A 275 22.15 1.38 -8.97
C ARG A 275 21.41 2.30 -7.99
N ALA A 276 21.05 1.81 -6.81
CA ALA A 276 20.42 2.64 -5.78
C ALA A 276 21.32 3.79 -5.37
N ARG A 277 22.63 3.55 -5.13
CA ARG A 277 23.60 4.60 -4.76
C ARG A 277 23.73 5.68 -5.85
N LEU A 278 23.78 5.29 -7.13
CA LEU A 278 23.81 6.22 -8.26
C LEU A 278 22.57 7.12 -8.31
N LEU A 279 21.39 6.57 -8.00
CA LEU A 279 20.13 7.32 -7.92
C LEU A 279 20.03 8.21 -6.68
N CYS A 280 20.90 8.01 -5.67
CA CYS A 280 20.81 8.66 -4.35
C CYS A 280 21.77 9.82 -4.12
N SER A 281 22.69 10.13 -5.05
CA SER A 281 23.55 11.31 -4.86
C SER A 281 22.67 12.57 -4.85
N ARG A 282 22.81 13.42 -3.81
CA ARG A 282 22.01 14.66 -3.65
C ARG A 282 22.08 15.52 -4.90
N ASP A 283 23.22 15.54 -5.56
CA ASP A 283 23.42 16.27 -6.81
C ASP A 283 22.74 15.61 -7.99
N ALA A 284 22.65 14.27 -8.09
CA ALA A 284 21.83 13.64 -9.12
C ALA A 284 20.33 13.87 -8.89
N LEU A 285 19.87 13.78 -7.64
CA LEU A 285 18.47 14.06 -7.30
C LEU A 285 18.09 15.52 -7.57
N ARG A 286 18.99 16.48 -7.28
CA ARG A 286 18.78 17.92 -7.56
C ARG A 286 18.98 18.28 -9.04
N LYS A 287 20.07 17.85 -9.68
CA LYS A 287 20.34 18.10 -11.10
C LYS A 287 19.26 17.51 -12.01
N ARG A 288 18.76 16.29 -11.71
CA ARG A 288 17.66 15.67 -12.47
C ARG A 288 16.29 16.27 -12.15
N ALA A 289 16.10 16.88 -10.98
CA ALA A 289 14.90 17.67 -10.69
C ALA A 289 14.88 19.00 -11.46
N ARG A 290 16.06 19.60 -11.71
CA ARG A 290 16.19 20.84 -12.51
C ARG A 290 16.08 20.62 -14.02
N ARG A 291 16.49 19.46 -14.54
CA ARG A 291 16.42 19.12 -15.98
C ARG A 291 15.06 18.61 -16.47
N ALA A 292 14.10 18.45 -15.56
CA ALA A 292 12.74 17.97 -15.86
C ALA A 292 11.67 19.06 -15.65
N ALA A 293 12.13 20.30 -15.48
CA ALA A 293 11.37 21.54 -15.55
C ALA A 293 11.75 22.23 -16.86
#